data_AF-A0A1L7WZV0-F1
#
_entry.id   AF-A0A1L7WZV0-F1
#
_cell.length_a   1.000
_cell.length_b   1.000
_cell.length_c   1.000
_cell.angle_alpha   90.00
_cell.angle_beta   90.00
_cell.angle_gamma   90.00
#
_symmetry.space_group_name_H-M   'P 1'
#
loop_
_entity.id
_entity.type
_entity.pdbx_description
1 polymer ?
#
loop_
_entity_poly.entity_id
_entity_poly.type
_entity_poly.pdbx_seq_one_letter_code
_entity_poly.pdbx_strand_id
1 'polypeptide(L)'
;MAELFSTHNNMAEIFGVAASALSIAALFNNVVDCFEYIQLGRNFGTDYQTCQLRLDIARLRLSRWGAAVDINDNVRFAEIKPIDDEACTAKSTLEQILNLFSRAYTESSAFKLRARADDLVLSDPSTNADQTIVALRNSMHELARKRQKRTSLSKKISWALYKHKYLTRLIVDINELLDSLESIFAQPEAYKRMVEVEIEEISDEPRLQILSEAAEDDMLLCQAVNKRLQMLGGNTIDKANVSETAKVRVGNENVAQGTRANARATANRIGELNAKGSSKVHVGDNFLETQFWNN
;
A
#
# COMPACT_ATOMS: atom_id res chain seq x y z
N MET A 1 17.56 -5.52 -31.54
CA MET A 1 17.09 -4.31 -32.28
C MET A 1 15.59 -4.33 -32.47
N ALA A 2 14.98 -5.34 -33.09
CA ALA A 2 13.52 -5.41 -33.30
C ALA A 2 12.68 -5.39 -31.99
N GLU A 3 13.12 -6.06 -30.92
CA GLU A 3 12.42 -6.02 -29.62
C GLU A 3 12.47 -4.64 -28.95
N LEU A 4 13.60 -3.91 -29.04
CA LEU A 4 13.73 -2.56 -28.50
C LEU A 4 12.81 -1.56 -29.21
N PHE A 5 12.67 -1.68 -30.54
CA PHE A 5 11.73 -0.87 -31.33
C PHE A 5 10.27 -1.19 -31.02
N SER A 6 9.92 -2.47 -30.84
CA SER A 6 8.56 -2.87 -30.42
C SER A 6 8.20 -2.36 -29.02
N THR A 7 9.15 -2.35 -28.09
CA THR A 7 8.91 -1.81 -26.74
C THR A 7 8.77 -0.29 -26.72
N HIS A 8 9.50 0.42 -27.58
CA HIS A 8 9.43 1.88 -27.65
C HIS A 8 8.09 2.38 -28.21
N ASN A 9 7.54 1.73 -29.24
CA ASN A 9 6.24 2.12 -29.81
C ASN A 9 5.08 1.89 -28.82
N ASN A 10 5.05 0.76 -28.11
CA ASN A 10 3.99 0.47 -27.15
C ASN A 10 4.06 1.38 -25.90
N MET A 11 5.26 1.75 -25.44
CA MET A 11 5.42 2.66 -24.29
C MET A 11 5.12 4.13 -24.66
N ALA A 12 5.41 4.53 -25.90
CA ALA A 12 4.97 5.81 -26.44
C ALA A 12 3.44 5.90 -26.58
N GLU A 13 2.75 4.79 -26.85
CA GLU A 13 1.28 4.72 -26.81
C GLU A 13 0.73 4.84 -25.38
N ILE A 14 1.35 4.19 -24.39
CA ILE A 14 0.96 4.27 -22.97
C ILE A 14 1.15 5.70 -22.42
N PHE A 15 2.25 6.36 -22.77
CA PHE A 15 2.67 7.62 -22.14
C PHE A 15 2.51 8.88 -22.99
N GLY A 16 2.40 8.78 -24.32
CA GLY A 16 2.68 9.92 -25.21
C GLY A 16 1.57 10.33 -26.17
N VAL A 17 0.72 9.42 -26.65
CA VAL A 17 -0.14 9.73 -27.83
C VAL A 17 -1.64 9.85 -27.52
N ALA A 18 -2.13 9.41 -26.36
CA ALA A 18 -3.58 9.36 -26.11
C ALA A 18 -4.09 10.14 -24.88
N ALA A 19 -3.24 10.66 -23.98
CA ALA A 19 -3.69 11.16 -22.68
C ALA A 19 -4.81 12.24 -22.77
N SER A 20 -4.66 13.21 -23.66
CA SER A 20 -5.65 14.27 -23.87
C SER A 20 -6.97 13.77 -24.51
N ALA A 21 -6.91 12.66 -25.25
CA ALA A 21 -8.05 12.00 -25.88
C ALA A 21 -8.78 11.03 -24.93
N LEU A 22 -8.23 10.77 -23.73
CA LEU A 22 -8.90 9.96 -22.72
C LEU A 22 -9.90 10.80 -21.91
N SER A 23 -10.96 10.13 -21.46
CA SER A 23 -11.79 10.62 -20.36
C SER A 23 -11.00 10.55 -19.04
N ILE A 24 -11.50 11.25 -18.02
CA ILE A 24 -10.87 11.27 -16.69
C ILE A 24 -10.83 9.85 -16.11
N ALA A 25 -11.91 9.09 -16.25
CA ALA A 25 -11.98 7.70 -15.81
C ALA A 25 -10.98 6.80 -16.54
N ALA A 26 -10.85 6.93 -17.87
CA ALA A 26 -9.90 6.14 -18.64
C ALA A 26 -8.45 6.49 -18.29
N LEU A 27 -8.16 7.78 -18.10
CA LEU A 27 -6.85 8.26 -17.68
C LEU A 27 -6.50 7.77 -16.27
N PHE A 28 -7.43 7.83 -15.32
CA PHE A 28 -7.28 7.28 -13.98
C PHE A 28 -6.85 5.80 -14.04
N ASN A 29 -7.60 4.95 -14.75
CA ASN A 29 -7.28 3.52 -14.81
C ASN A 29 -5.89 3.29 -15.46
N ASN A 30 -5.53 4.07 -16.48
CA ASN A 30 -4.20 4.00 -17.10
C ASN A 30 -3.09 4.38 -16.10
N VAL A 31 -3.25 5.48 -15.35
CA VAL A 31 -2.29 5.90 -14.32
C VAL A 31 -2.13 4.81 -13.25
N VAL A 32 -3.21 4.18 -12.81
CA VAL A 32 -3.12 3.11 -11.80
C VAL A 32 -2.43 1.86 -12.36
N ASP A 33 -2.63 1.54 -13.64
CA ASP A 33 -1.91 0.47 -14.35
C ASP A 33 -0.40 0.76 -14.47
N CYS A 34 0.01 2.03 -14.62
CA CYS A 34 1.41 2.43 -14.78
C CYS A 34 2.31 1.98 -13.61
N PHE A 35 1.78 1.92 -12.39
CA PHE A 35 2.50 1.42 -11.22
C PHE A 35 2.93 -0.05 -11.38
N GLU A 36 2.15 -0.88 -12.06
CA GLU A 36 2.48 -2.30 -12.29
C GLU A 36 3.60 -2.50 -13.31
N TYR A 37 3.91 -1.47 -14.10
CA TYR A 37 4.96 -1.55 -15.11
C TYR A 37 6.35 -1.35 -14.51
N ILE A 38 6.47 -0.86 -13.28
CA ILE A 38 7.75 -0.54 -12.66
C ILE A 38 8.37 -1.77 -12.00
N GLN A 39 9.60 -2.08 -12.42
CA GLN A 39 10.54 -2.96 -11.74
C GLN A 39 11.67 -2.11 -11.14
N LEU A 40 12.37 -2.61 -10.12
CA LEU A 40 13.53 -1.91 -9.56
C LEU A 40 14.81 -2.73 -9.82
N GLY A 41 15.89 -2.02 -10.13
CA GLY A 41 17.22 -2.58 -10.32
C GLY A 41 17.82 -3.09 -9.01
N ARG A 42 18.81 -3.99 -9.11
CA ARG A 42 19.53 -4.57 -7.97
C ARG A 42 20.25 -3.53 -7.11
N ASN A 43 20.61 -2.39 -7.71
CA ASN A 43 21.31 -1.28 -7.06
C ASN A 43 20.52 -0.63 -5.92
N PHE A 44 19.25 -0.98 -5.73
CA PHE A 44 18.44 -0.53 -4.59
C PHE A 44 18.82 -1.23 -3.28
N GLY A 45 19.50 -2.38 -3.34
CA GLY A 45 20.04 -3.04 -2.14
C GLY A 45 19.00 -3.25 -1.04
N THR A 46 19.32 -2.83 0.18
CA THR A 46 18.47 -2.94 1.38
C THR A 46 17.19 -2.12 1.29
N ASP A 47 17.19 -1.02 0.54
CA ASP A 47 16.07 -0.09 0.46
C ASP A 47 15.01 -0.54 -0.55
N TYR A 48 15.29 -1.61 -1.31
CA TYR A 48 14.43 -2.14 -2.36
C TYR A 48 13.00 -2.40 -1.87
N GLN A 49 12.85 -3.05 -0.72
CA GLN A 49 11.54 -3.45 -0.20
C GLN A 49 10.70 -2.22 0.20
N THR A 50 11.28 -1.30 0.97
CA THR A 50 10.64 -0.04 1.36
C THR A 50 10.26 0.78 0.13
N CYS A 51 11.16 0.87 -0.85
CA CYS A 51 10.92 1.55 -2.13
C CYS A 51 9.73 0.96 -2.91
N GLN A 52 9.61 -0.37 -2.96
CA GLN A 52 8.47 -1.03 -3.59
C GLN A 52 7.17 -0.79 -2.83
N LEU A 53 7.21 -0.87 -1.51
CA LEU A 53 6.03 -0.63 -0.68
C LEU A 53 5.52 0.80 -0.84
N ARG A 54 6.40 1.80 -0.92
CA ARG A 54 5.99 3.19 -1.16
C ARG A 54 5.28 3.38 -2.51
N LEU A 55 5.71 2.68 -3.56
CA LEU A 55 4.99 2.67 -4.84
C LEU A 55 3.60 2.02 -4.70
N ASP A 56 3.53 0.89 -4.01
CA ASP A 56 2.28 0.16 -3.81
C ASP A 56 1.29 0.97 -2.95
N ILE A 57 1.79 1.75 -1.98
CA ILE A 57 1.00 2.66 -1.12
C ILE A 57 0.49 3.85 -1.95
N ALA A 58 1.33 4.49 -2.76
CA ALA A 58 0.89 5.56 -3.66
C ALA A 58 -0.19 5.07 -4.64
N ARG A 59 -0.05 3.84 -5.17
CA ARG A 59 -1.07 3.19 -5.99
C ARG A 59 -2.38 2.96 -5.21
N LEU A 60 -2.28 2.45 -3.99
CA LEU A 60 -3.44 2.20 -3.13
C LEU A 60 -4.17 3.50 -2.81
N ARG A 61 -3.43 4.57 -2.48
CA ARG A 61 -3.94 5.91 -2.23
C ARG A 61 -4.67 6.49 -3.45
N LEU A 62 -4.08 6.43 -4.64
CA LEU A 62 -4.76 6.83 -5.87
C LEU A 62 -6.04 6.03 -6.11
N SER A 63 -6.00 4.70 -5.92
CA SER A 63 -7.20 3.86 -6.07
C SER A 63 -8.31 4.24 -5.09
N ARG A 64 -7.95 4.69 -3.88
CA ARG A 64 -8.88 5.15 -2.84
C ARG A 64 -9.56 6.45 -3.27
N TRP A 65 -8.81 7.41 -3.81
CA TRP A 65 -9.37 8.62 -4.41
C TRP A 65 -10.39 8.29 -5.50
N GLY A 66 -10.02 7.43 -6.45
CA GLY A 66 -10.92 7.06 -7.55
C GLY A 66 -12.22 6.41 -7.07
N ALA A 67 -12.14 5.54 -6.07
CA ALA A 67 -13.32 4.94 -5.46
C ALA A 67 -14.19 5.97 -4.72
N ALA A 68 -13.60 6.95 -4.03
CA ALA A 68 -14.33 7.93 -3.24
C ALA A 68 -15.14 8.92 -4.10
N VAL A 69 -14.65 9.24 -5.30
CA VAL A 69 -15.36 10.10 -6.26
C VAL A 69 -16.25 9.33 -7.23
N ASP A 70 -16.31 8.01 -7.07
CA ASP A 70 -17.02 7.09 -7.97
C ASP A 70 -16.57 7.23 -9.44
N ILE A 71 -15.24 7.30 -9.63
CA ILE A 71 -14.58 7.71 -10.89
C ILE A 71 -15.07 6.94 -12.12
N ASN A 72 -15.46 5.69 -11.95
CA ASN A 72 -15.79 4.78 -13.04
C ASN A 72 -17.27 4.81 -13.42
N ASP A 73 -18.15 5.25 -12.53
CA ASP A 73 -19.60 5.17 -12.70
C ASP A 73 -20.26 6.56 -12.71
N ASN A 74 -19.52 7.60 -12.33
CA ASN A 74 -19.97 8.99 -12.42
C ASN A 74 -19.76 9.55 -13.84
N VAL A 75 -20.88 9.96 -14.47
CA VAL A 75 -20.93 10.54 -15.83
C VAL A 75 -19.98 11.74 -15.99
N ARG A 76 -19.74 12.49 -14.90
CA ARG A 76 -18.80 13.61 -14.85
C ARG A 76 -17.39 13.26 -15.32
N PHE A 77 -16.97 12.01 -15.12
CA PHE A 77 -15.63 11.53 -15.45
C PHE A 77 -15.59 10.64 -16.70
N ALA A 78 -16.76 10.34 -17.28
CA ALA A 78 -16.88 9.56 -18.51
C ALA A 78 -16.61 10.41 -19.77
N GLU A 79 -16.83 11.71 -19.70
CA GLU A 79 -16.62 12.64 -20.81
C GLU A 79 -15.14 12.93 -21.05
N ILE A 80 -14.74 13.04 -22.33
CA ILE A 80 -13.36 13.43 -22.71
C ILE A 80 -13.10 14.88 -22.34
N LYS A 81 -14.10 15.76 -22.55
CA LYS A 81 -14.01 17.16 -22.18
C LYS A 81 -14.56 17.33 -20.76
N PRO A 82 -13.77 17.87 -19.82
CA PRO A 82 -14.26 18.17 -18.47
C PRO A 82 -15.47 19.10 -18.52
N ILE A 83 -16.47 18.82 -17.67
CA ILE A 83 -17.72 19.57 -17.62
C ILE A 83 -17.66 20.78 -16.68
N ASP A 84 -16.66 20.84 -15.79
CA ASP A 84 -16.46 21.90 -14.80
C ASP A 84 -14.96 22.03 -14.43
N ASP A 85 -14.62 23.05 -13.63
CA ASP A 85 -13.23 23.40 -13.26
C ASP A 85 -12.55 22.36 -12.37
N GLU A 86 -13.30 21.76 -11.44
CA GLU A 86 -12.81 20.69 -10.57
C GLU A 86 -12.44 19.45 -11.40
N ALA A 87 -13.29 19.04 -12.37
CA ALA A 87 -13.02 17.96 -13.30
C ALA A 87 -11.87 18.30 -14.24
N CYS A 88 -11.74 19.56 -14.66
CA CYS A 88 -10.62 20.05 -15.45
C CYS A 88 -9.30 19.90 -14.70
N THR A 89 -9.31 20.30 -13.43
CA THR A 89 -8.15 20.16 -12.54
C THR A 89 -7.84 18.68 -12.29
N ALA A 90 -8.84 17.84 -12.04
CA ALA A 90 -8.66 16.39 -11.89
C ALA A 90 -7.97 15.77 -13.12
N LYS A 91 -8.45 16.12 -14.33
CA LYS A 91 -7.86 15.64 -15.59
C LYS A 91 -6.40 16.08 -15.69
N SER A 92 -6.13 17.37 -15.50
CA SER A 92 -4.78 17.94 -15.58
C SER A 92 -3.83 17.28 -14.58
N THR A 93 -4.28 17.03 -13.35
CA THR A 93 -3.45 16.38 -12.33
C THR A 93 -3.12 14.93 -12.69
N LEU A 94 -4.10 14.17 -13.20
CA LEU A 94 -3.84 12.80 -13.71
C LEU A 94 -2.91 12.79 -14.93
N GLU A 95 -3.04 13.77 -15.84
CA GLU A 95 -2.13 13.93 -16.99
C GLU A 95 -0.70 14.23 -16.51
N GLN A 96 -0.56 15.07 -15.47
CA GLN A 96 0.73 15.34 -14.84
C GLN A 96 1.35 14.09 -14.23
N ILE A 97 0.57 13.26 -13.52
CA ILE A 97 1.06 11.98 -12.99
C ILE A 97 1.54 11.06 -14.12
N LEU A 98 0.77 10.94 -15.21
CA LEU A 98 1.18 10.16 -16.37
C LEU A 98 2.49 10.69 -17.00
N ASN A 99 2.64 12.01 -17.05
CA ASN A 99 3.88 12.65 -17.51
C ASN A 99 5.08 12.37 -16.59
N LEU A 100 4.87 12.23 -15.27
CA LEU A 100 5.93 11.80 -14.36
C LEU A 100 6.42 10.39 -14.69
N PHE A 101 5.51 9.44 -14.94
CA PHE A 101 5.89 8.10 -15.38
C PHE A 101 6.62 8.12 -16.73
N SER A 102 6.14 8.90 -17.69
CA SER A 102 6.77 9.08 -19.00
C SER A 102 8.21 9.59 -18.90
N ARG A 103 8.43 10.60 -18.05
CA ARG A 103 9.76 11.16 -17.78
C ARG A 103 10.67 10.14 -17.11
N ALA A 104 10.18 9.45 -16.09
CA ALA A 104 10.95 8.42 -15.38
C ALA A 104 11.35 7.25 -16.31
N TYR A 105 10.45 6.83 -17.21
CA TYR A 105 10.74 5.84 -18.25
C TYR A 105 11.81 6.33 -19.24
N THR A 106 11.69 7.57 -19.71
CA THR A 106 12.63 8.17 -20.66
C THR A 106 14.04 8.25 -20.04
N GLU A 107 14.13 8.71 -18.79
CA GLU A 107 15.39 8.77 -18.04
C GLU A 107 15.99 7.37 -17.83
N SER A 108 15.16 6.38 -17.48
CA SER A 108 15.61 5.00 -17.34
C SER A 108 16.12 4.41 -18.67
N SER A 109 15.39 4.64 -19.77
CA SER A 109 15.77 4.15 -21.10
C SER A 109 17.09 4.77 -21.56
N ALA A 110 17.27 6.07 -21.34
CA ALA A 110 18.52 6.76 -21.62
C ALA A 110 19.69 6.22 -20.78
N PHE A 111 19.44 5.85 -19.51
CA PHE A 111 20.43 5.19 -18.67
C PHE A 111 20.78 3.80 -19.20
N LYS A 112 19.78 2.99 -19.57
CA LYS A 112 19.97 1.63 -20.11
C LYS A 112 20.88 1.59 -21.34
N LEU A 113 20.80 2.61 -22.21
CA LEU A 113 21.66 2.72 -23.39
C LEU A 113 23.15 2.96 -23.07
N ARG A 114 23.46 3.46 -21.86
CA ARG A 114 24.82 3.89 -21.47
C ARG A 114 25.44 3.04 -20.36
N ALA A 115 24.62 2.26 -19.66
CA ALA A 115 25.01 1.46 -18.50
C ALA A 115 25.71 0.15 -18.92
N ARG A 116 26.54 -0.40 -18.02
CA ARG A 116 27.15 -1.73 -18.22
C ARG A 116 26.12 -2.82 -17.88
N ALA A 117 26.36 -4.04 -18.35
CA ALA A 117 25.45 -5.16 -18.10
C ALA A 117 25.18 -5.38 -16.59
N ASP A 118 26.22 -5.24 -15.75
CA ASP A 118 26.13 -5.41 -14.29
C ASP A 118 25.24 -4.35 -13.62
N ASP A 119 25.16 -3.14 -14.20
CA ASP A 119 24.33 -2.04 -13.68
C ASP A 119 22.84 -2.22 -14.01
N LEU A 120 22.52 -3.15 -14.92
CA LEU A 120 21.17 -3.41 -15.43
C LEU A 120 20.52 -4.65 -14.83
N VAL A 121 21.20 -5.30 -13.88
CA VAL A 121 20.66 -6.45 -13.17
C VAL A 121 19.44 -6.00 -12.37
N LEU A 122 18.33 -6.69 -12.57
CA LEU A 122 17.11 -6.47 -11.82
C LEU A 122 17.22 -7.13 -10.44
N SER A 123 16.57 -6.52 -9.44
CA SER A 123 16.32 -7.25 -8.21
C SER A 123 15.32 -8.36 -8.53
N ASP A 124 15.74 -9.60 -8.37
CA ASP A 124 14.81 -10.73 -8.43
C ASP A 124 14.01 -10.75 -7.12
N PRO A 125 12.67 -10.57 -7.18
CA PRO A 125 11.82 -10.62 -6.00
C PRO A 125 11.92 -11.97 -5.27
N SER A 126 12.34 -13.05 -5.96
CA SER A 126 12.30 -14.42 -5.46
C SER A 126 13.59 -14.90 -4.79
N THR A 127 14.73 -14.22 -4.94
CA THR A 127 16.01 -14.76 -4.45
C THR A 127 16.20 -14.69 -2.93
N ASN A 128 15.33 -14.00 -2.20
CA ASN A 128 15.20 -14.01 -0.72
C ASN A 128 13.92 -13.25 -0.34
N ALA A 129 12.81 -13.55 -1.02
CA ALA A 129 11.54 -12.85 -0.77
C ALA A 129 11.09 -13.14 0.66
N ASP A 130 11.06 -12.11 1.51
CA ASP A 130 10.28 -12.21 2.74
C ASP A 130 8.81 -12.45 2.33
N GLN A 131 8.30 -13.65 2.64
CA GLN A 131 6.95 -14.05 2.29
C GLN A 131 5.91 -13.09 2.87
N THR A 132 6.23 -12.43 3.99
CA THR A 132 5.41 -11.39 4.63
C THR A 132 5.25 -10.19 3.71
N ILE A 133 6.35 -9.74 3.09
CA ILE A 133 6.34 -8.61 2.15
C ILE A 133 5.60 -8.98 0.88
N VAL A 134 5.84 -10.18 0.33
CA VAL A 134 5.10 -10.65 -0.86
C VAL A 134 3.59 -10.69 -0.58
N ALA A 135 3.18 -11.23 0.57
CA ALA A 135 1.78 -11.29 0.97
C ALA A 135 1.17 -9.89 1.19
N LEU A 136 1.92 -8.94 1.77
CA LEU A 136 1.51 -7.55 1.94
C LEU A 136 1.25 -6.88 0.59
N ARG A 137 2.20 -6.99 -0.34
CA ARG A 137 2.08 -6.40 -1.68
C ARG A 137 0.91 -6.99 -2.46
N ASN A 138 0.73 -8.31 -2.42
CA ASN A 138 -0.41 -8.97 -3.05
C ASN A 138 -1.75 -8.46 -2.51
N SER A 139 -1.88 -8.27 -1.18
CA SER A 139 -3.08 -7.69 -0.58
C SER A 139 -3.33 -6.26 -1.07
N MET A 140 -2.30 -5.40 -1.10
CA MET A 140 -2.45 -4.02 -1.60
C MET A 140 -2.81 -3.98 -3.09
N HIS A 141 -2.23 -4.85 -3.90
CA HIS A 141 -2.54 -4.96 -5.34
C HIS A 141 -3.98 -5.40 -5.57
N GLU A 142 -4.46 -6.41 -4.83
CA GLU A 142 -5.85 -6.85 -4.92
C GLU A 142 -6.84 -5.77 -4.45
N LEU A 143 -6.52 -5.04 -3.37
CA LEU A 143 -7.32 -3.90 -2.91
C LEU A 143 -7.42 -2.81 -3.98
N ALA A 144 -6.30 -2.42 -4.59
CA ALA A 144 -6.29 -1.43 -5.66
C ALA A 144 -7.04 -1.94 -6.90
N ARG A 145 -6.87 -3.21 -7.27
CA ARG A 145 -7.52 -3.84 -8.44
C ARG A 145 -9.04 -3.92 -8.30
N LYS A 146 -9.55 -4.18 -7.09
CA LYS A 146 -11.00 -4.17 -6.79
C LYS A 146 -11.65 -2.81 -7.06
N ARG A 147 -10.89 -1.71 -7.02
CA ARG A 147 -11.36 -0.33 -7.19
C ARG A 147 -11.21 0.21 -8.62
N GLN A 148 -10.55 -0.54 -9.51
CA GLN A 148 -10.38 -0.20 -10.92
C GLN A 148 -11.40 -0.93 -11.79
N LYS A 149 -11.82 -0.32 -12.90
CA LYS A 149 -12.50 -1.08 -13.96
C LYS A 149 -11.45 -1.94 -14.66
N ARG A 150 -11.78 -3.21 -14.93
CA ARG A 150 -10.89 -4.10 -15.69
C ARG A 150 -10.67 -3.50 -17.08
N THR A 151 -9.50 -2.92 -17.30
CA THR A 151 -9.05 -2.49 -18.61
C THR A 151 -8.54 -3.72 -19.37
N SER A 152 -8.93 -3.87 -20.63
CA SER A 152 -8.46 -4.94 -21.51
C SER A 152 -7.06 -4.65 -22.09
N LEU A 153 -6.28 -3.76 -21.44
CA LEU A 153 -4.97 -3.32 -21.93
C LEU A 153 -4.01 -4.51 -21.92
N SER A 154 -3.85 -5.07 -23.11
CA SER A 154 -3.15 -6.32 -23.42
C SER A 154 -1.64 -6.21 -23.21
N LYS A 155 -1.05 -7.30 -22.71
CA LYS A 155 0.41 -7.59 -22.61
C LYS A 155 1.27 -6.40 -22.19
N LYS A 156 1.24 -6.17 -20.89
CA LYS A 156 1.99 -5.19 -20.10
C LYS A 156 3.50 -5.33 -20.35
N ILE A 157 4.14 -4.24 -20.80
CA ILE A 157 5.60 -4.15 -20.92
C ILE A 157 6.12 -3.51 -19.64
N SER A 158 6.77 -4.29 -18.80
CA SER A 158 7.47 -3.76 -17.65
C SER A 158 8.76 -3.06 -18.05
N TRP A 159 9.14 -2.05 -17.30
CA TRP A 159 10.40 -1.33 -17.41
C TRP A 159 10.99 -1.14 -16.00
N ALA A 160 12.30 -0.92 -15.91
CA ALA A 160 12.97 -0.89 -14.62
C ALA A 160 13.48 0.51 -14.27
N LEU A 161 13.44 0.88 -13.00
CA LEU A 161 14.17 2.01 -12.45
C LEU A 161 15.47 1.49 -11.83
N TYR A 162 16.61 2.09 -12.22
CA TYR A 162 17.94 1.61 -11.79
C TYR A 162 18.59 2.49 -10.72
N LYS A 163 18.04 3.67 -10.42
CA LYS A 163 18.61 4.61 -9.46
C LYS A 163 17.58 5.06 -8.44
N HIS A 164 17.97 5.00 -7.16
CA HIS A 164 17.17 5.41 -6.01
C HIS A 164 16.61 6.84 -6.16
N LYS A 165 17.47 7.80 -6.53
CA LYS A 165 17.09 9.22 -6.72
C LYS A 165 15.88 9.41 -7.64
N TYR A 166 15.79 8.65 -8.73
CA TYR A 166 14.68 8.78 -9.67
C TYR A 166 13.38 8.23 -9.11
N LEU A 167 13.45 7.12 -8.36
CA LEU A 167 12.28 6.57 -7.69
C LEU A 167 11.77 7.49 -6.58
N THR A 168 12.66 7.96 -5.70
CA THR A 168 12.26 8.85 -4.60
C THR A 168 11.59 10.11 -5.13
N ARG A 169 12.17 10.72 -6.17
CA ARG A 169 11.57 11.88 -6.82
C ARG A 169 10.21 11.56 -7.42
N LEU A 170 10.08 10.44 -8.14
CA LEU A 170 8.81 10.02 -8.73
C LEU A 170 7.73 9.87 -7.65
N ILE A 171 8.04 9.22 -6.53
CA ILE A 171 7.10 9.03 -5.42
C ILE A 171 6.70 10.37 -4.79
N VAL A 172 7.65 11.26 -4.51
CA VAL A 172 7.38 12.58 -3.93
C VAL A 172 6.48 13.40 -4.87
N ASP A 173 6.87 13.53 -6.15
CA ASP A 173 6.13 14.30 -7.14
C ASP A 173 4.70 13.71 -7.34
N ILE A 174 4.53 12.38 -7.27
CA ILE A 174 3.20 11.73 -7.32
C ILE A 174 2.37 12.09 -6.08
N ASN A 175 2.94 11.99 -4.88
CA ASN A 175 2.18 12.23 -3.65
C ASN A 175 1.71 13.69 -3.55
N GLU A 176 2.52 14.67 -3.99
CA GLU A 176 2.10 16.07 -4.07
C GLU A 176 0.88 16.25 -5.00
N LEU A 177 0.85 15.53 -6.14
CA LEU A 177 -0.29 15.54 -7.05
C LEU A 177 -1.51 14.82 -6.46
N LEU A 178 -1.31 13.75 -5.66
CA LEU A 178 -2.40 13.08 -4.94
C LEU A 178 -2.99 13.98 -3.86
N ASP A 179 -2.17 14.71 -3.11
CA ASP A 179 -2.63 15.73 -2.14
C ASP A 179 -3.52 16.77 -2.85
N SER A 180 -3.11 17.22 -4.03
CA SER A 180 -3.90 18.13 -4.85
C SER A 180 -5.24 17.50 -5.28
N LEU A 181 -5.26 16.26 -5.77
CA LEU A 181 -6.51 15.56 -6.12
C LEU A 181 -7.48 15.42 -4.94
N GLU A 182 -6.97 15.05 -3.77
CA GLU A 182 -7.77 14.90 -2.55
C GLU A 182 -8.29 16.25 -2.04
N SER A 183 -7.53 17.33 -2.24
CA SER A 183 -7.95 18.69 -1.87
C SER A 183 -9.12 19.21 -2.69
N ILE A 184 -9.19 18.82 -3.98
CA ILE A 184 -10.28 19.21 -4.90
C ILE A 184 -11.55 18.43 -4.55
N PHE A 185 -11.42 17.15 -4.21
CA PHE A 185 -12.54 16.27 -3.85
C PHE A 185 -12.41 15.79 -2.40
N ALA A 186 -12.76 16.68 -1.46
CA ALA A 186 -12.70 16.36 -0.05
C ALA A 186 -13.75 15.31 0.34
N GLN A 187 -13.30 14.07 0.58
CA GLN A 187 -14.14 12.94 1.00
C GLN A 187 -13.60 12.28 2.29
N PRO A 188 -13.38 13.05 3.38
CA PRO A 188 -12.62 12.59 4.56
C PRO A 188 -13.21 11.32 5.20
N GLU A 189 -14.53 11.23 5.31
CA GLU A 189 -15.19 10.05 5.89
C GLU A 189 -15.16 8.83 4.98
N ALA A 190 -15.18 9.03 3.65
CA ALA A 190 -15.04 7.92 2.71
C ALA A 190 -13.61 7.38 2.75
N TYR A 191 -12.60 8.27 2.75
CA TYR A 191 -11.20 7.89 2.86
C TYR A 191 -10.93 7.11 4.15
N LYS A 192 -11.43 7.60 5.29
CA LYS A 192 -11.28 6.92 6.57
C LYS A 192 -11.88 5.51 6.57
N ARG A 193 -13.12 5.34 6.08
CA ARG A 193 -13.76 4.02 5.96
C ARG A 193 -12.97 3.08 5.03
N MET A 194 -12.46 3.59 3.92
CA MET A 194 -11.67 2.78 2.98
C MET A 194 -10.35 2.33 3.58
N VAL A 195 -9.66 3.21 4.32
CA VAL A 195 -8.44 2.85 5.06
C VAL A 195 -8.75 1.81 6.14
N GLU A 196 -9.85 1.93 6.87
CA GLU A 196 -10.25 0.91 7.86
C GLU A 196 -10.40 -0.48 7.20
N VAL A 197 -11.03 -0.57 6.03
CA VAL A 197 -11.14 -1.82 5.26
C VAL A 197 -9.75 -2.32 4.79
N GLU A 198 -8.86 -1.43 4.35
CA GLU A 198 -7.49 -1.80 3.96
C GLU A 198 -6.73 -2.43 5.13
N ILE A 199 -6.85 -1.87 6.34
CA ILE A 199 -6.22 -2.40 7.56
C ILE A 199 -6.87 -3.70 8.03
N GLU A 200 -8.18 -3.88 7.83
CA GLU A 200 -8.86 -5.14 8.16
C GLU A 200 -8.39 -6.28 7.25
N GLU A 201 -8.15 -6.01 5.97
CA GLU A 201 -7.59 -6.99 5.02
C GLU A 201 -6.10 -7.27 5.30
N ILE A 202 -5.35 -6.28 5.80
CA ILE A 202 -3.96 -6.38 6.23
C ILE A 202 -3.91 -6.45 7.77
N SER A 203 -4.56 -7.47 8.35
CA SER A 203 -4.82 -7.49 9.80
C SER A 203 -3.68 -7.99 10.70
N ASP A 204 -2.66 -8.65 10.16
CA ASP A 204 -1.62 -9.27 10.97
C ASP A 204 -0.47 -8.32 11.32
N GLU A 205 0.00 -8.49 12.55
CA GLU A 205 1.02 -7.66 13.15
C GLU A 205 2.33 -7.54 12.33
N PRO A 206 2.94 -8.62 11.79
CA PRO A 206 4.17 -8.48 11.01
C PRO A 206 3.97 -7.66 9.73
N ARG A 207 2.88 -7.88 8.98
CA ARG A 207 2.58 -7.06 7.79
C ARG A 207 2.27 -5.61 8.17
N LEU A 208 1.59 -5.37 9.29
CA LEU A 208 1.31 -4.03 9.78
C LEU A 208 2.57 -3.28 10.23
N GLN A 209 3.53 -3.94 10.88
CA GLN A 209 4.82 -3.34 11.25
C GLN A 209 5.57 -2.88 10.00
N ILE A 210 5.71 -3.77 9.01
CA ILE A 210 6.35 -3.43 7.72
C ILE A 210 5.60 -2.29 7.02
N LEU A 211 4.26 -2.32 7.02
CA LEU A 211 3.46 -1.26 6.41
C LEU A 211 3.65 0.08 7.13
N SER A 212 3.81 0.09 8.45
CA SER A 212 4.00 1.32 9.24
C SER A 212 5.29 2.05 8.87
N GLU A 213 6.35 1.31 8.53
CA GLU A 213 7.64 1.86 8.13
C GLU A 213 7.61 2.50 6.73
N ALA A 214 6.68 2.08 5.87
CA ALA A 214 6.58 2.55 4.48
C ALA A 214 5.44 3.56 4.26
N ALA A 215 4.48 3.67 5.18
CA ALA A 215 3.26 4.46 5.01
C ALA A 215 3.42 5.97 5.27
N GLU A 216 4.64 6.48 5.45
CA GLU A 216 4.89 7.90 5.77
C GLU A 216 4.23 8.86 4.77
N ASP A 217 4.18 8.49 3.49
CA ASP A 217 3.61 9.32 2.42
C ASP A 217 2.06 9.28 2.34
N ASP A 218 1.40 8.40 3.11
CA ASP A 218 -0.06 8.33 3.25
C ASP A 218 -0.43 8.47 4.72
N MET A 219 -0.65 9.71 5.16
CA MET A 219 -0.89 10.04 6.57
C MET A 219 -2.11 9.30 7.14
N LEU A 220 -3.19 9.11 6.37
CA LEU A 220 -4.38 8.41 6.84
C LEU A 220 -4.09 6.92 7.06
N LEU A 221 -3.40 6.30 6.11
CA LEU A 221 -2.96 4.91 6.24
C LEU A 221 -2.00 4.75 7.43
N CYS A 222 -0.98 5.59 7.54
CA CYS A 222 -0.01 5.58 8.63
C CYS A 222 -0.68 5.67 10.00
N GLN A 223 -1.62 6.60 10.18
CA GLN A 223 -2.39 6.73 11.42
C GLN A 223 -3.20 5.48 11.73
N ALA A 224 -3.86 4.89 10.73
CA ALA A 224 -4.68 3.70 10.92
C ALA A 224 -3.85 2.46 11.24
N VAL A 225 -2.71 2.26 10.57
CA VAL A 225 -1.74 1.19 10.87
C VAL A 225 -1.24 1.33 12.31
N ASN A 226 -0.78 2.52 12.70
CA ASN A 226 -0.24 2.75 14.05
C ASN A 226 -1.30 2.53 15.12
N LYS A 227 -2.53 3.02 14.90
CA LYS A 227 -3.66 2.74 15.78
C LYS A 227 -3.94 1.24 15.87
N ARG A 228 -3.85 0.50 14.76
CA ARG A 228 -4.07 -0.95 14.76
C ARG A 228 -2.96 -1.70 15.50
N LEU A 229 -1.70 -1.33 15.30
CA LEU A 229 -0.57 -1.89 16.03
C LEU A 229 -0.68 -1.64 17.54
N GLN A 230 -1.09 -0.44 17.95
CA GLN A 230 -1.37 -0.15 19.36
C GLN A 230 -2.49 -1.04 19.92
N MET A 231 -3.54 -1.31 19.13
CA MET A 231 -4.60 -2.23 19.55
C MET A 231 -4.11 -3.69 19.65
N LEU A 232 -3.21 -4.12 18.75
CA LEU A 232 -2.63 -5.47 18.76
C LEU A 232 -1.64 -5.68 19.91
N GLY A 233 -0.82 -4.66 20.24
CA GLY A 233 0.11 -4.67 21.37
C GLY A 233 -0.54 -4.30 22.71
N GLY A 234 -1.86 -4.12 22.75
CA GLY A 234 -2.55 -3.32 23.77
C GLY A 234 -2.87 -3.99 25.10
N ASN A 235 -2.28 -5.14 25.44
CA ASN A 235 -2.48 -5.73 26.75
C ASN A 235 -1.42 -5.22 27.73
N THR A 236 -1.82 -4.38 28.69
CA THR A 236 -0.90 -3.79 29.66
C THR A 236 -1.48 -3.80 31.06
N ILE A 237 -0.59 -3.93 32.04
CA ILE A 237 -0.88 -3.69 33.46
C ILE A 237 0.12 -2.64 33.95
N ASP A 238 -0.35 -1.46 34.36
CA ASP A 238 0.54 -0.38 34.79
C ASP A 238 1.20 -0.69 36.14
N LYS A 239 0.47 -1.34 37.06
CA LYS A 239 0.99 -1.82 38.37
C LYS A 239 0.38 -3.16 38.73
N ALA A 240 1.22 -4.16 39.05
CA ALA A 240 0.76 -5.49 39.46
C ALA A 240 1.39 -5.88 40.81
N ASN A 241 0.56 -6.10 41.82
CA ASN A 241 0.95 -6.72 43.08
C ASN A 241 0.47 -8.17 43.06
N VAL A 242 1.41 -9.10 42.93
CA VAL A 242 1.13 -10.53 42.88
C VAL A 242 1.77 -11.18 44.11
N SER A 243 0.97 -11.87 44.93
CA SER A 243 1.45 -12.53 46.14
C SER A 243 1.07 -14.00 46.20
N GLU A 244 1.80 -14.75 47.03
CA GLU A 244 1.61 -16.18 47.25
C GLU A 244 1.78 -17.00 45.96
N THR A 245 0.76 -17.75 45.55
CA THR A 245 0.79 -18.64 44.38
C THR A 245 0.02 -18.08 43.19
N ALA A 246 -0.34 -16.79 43.24
CA ALA A 246 -1.12 -16.16 42.19
C ALA A 246 -0.35 -16.10 40.86
N LYS A 247 -1.05 -16.35 39.75
CA LYS A 247 -0.50 -16.32 38.39
C LYS A 247 -1.16 -15.21 37.60
N VAL A 248 -0.37 -14.31 37.03
CA VAL A 248 -0.85 -13.25 36.13
C VAL A 248 -0.20 -13.42 34.77
N ARG A 249 -1.02 -13.40 33.71
CA ARG A 249 -0.57 -13.45 32.32
C ARG A 249 -1.11 -12.24 31.57
N VAL A 250 -0.24 -11.59 30.81
CA VAL A 250 -0.59 -10.46 29.93
C VAL A 250 -0.23 -10.84 28.51
N GLY A 251 -1.16 -10.67 27.57
CA GLY A 251 -0.99 -11.03 26.16
C GLY A 251 -2.08 -11.98 25.66
N ASN A 252 -2.25 -12.04 24.34
CA ASN A 252 -3.27 -12.88 23.71
C ASN A 252 -2.81 -14.35 23.67
N GLU A 253 -3.72 -15.29 23.91
CA GLU A 253 -3.49 -16.73 23.84
C GLU A 253 -3.99 -17.26 22.48
N ASN A 254 -3.06 -17.62 21.59
CA ASN A 254 -3.34 -17.99 20.20
C ASN A 254 -3.23 -19.52 19.98
N VAL A 255 -3.97 -20.04 18.99
CA VAL A 255 -3.83 -21.41 18.50
C VAL A 255 -2.45 -21.60 17.85
N ALA A 256 -1.74 -22.69 18.19
CA ALA A 256 -0.55 -23.10 17.48
C ALA A 256 -0.90 -23.38 16.00
N GLN A 257 -0.22 -22.67 15.09
CA GLN A 257 -0.24 -22.84 13.62
C GLN A 257 -1.59 -23.26 13.00
N GLY A 258 -2.32 -22.31 12.41
CA GLY A 258 -3.19 -22.64 11.28
C GLY A 258 -4.48 -21.85 11.10
N THR A 259 -5.00 -21.16 12.12
CA THR A 259 -6.35 -20.56 11.98
C THR A 259 -6.39 -19.15 12.56
N ARG A 260 -5.86 -18.17 11.82
CA ARG A 260 -6.16 -16.75 12.03
C ARG A 260 -7.53 -16.44 11.41
N ALA A 261 -8.60 -16.96 12.00
CA ALA A 261 -9.95 -16.55 11.62
C ALA A 261 -10.28 -15.26 12.37
N ASN A 262 -10.03 -14.10 11.75
CA ASN A 262 -10.73 -12.82 11.92
C ASN A 262 -11.13 -12.38 13.35
N ALA A 263 -10.41 -12.77 14.38
CA ALA A 263 -10.71 -12.35 15.73
C ALA A 263 -10.22 -10.92 15.92
N ARG A 264 -11.16 -10.02 16.24
CA ARG A 264 -10.88 -8.61 16.51
C ARG A 264 -10.06 -8.51 17.80
N ALA A 265 -8.73 -8.52 17.66
CA ALA A 265 -7.82 -8.37 18.78
C ALA A 265 -8.20 -7.13 19.62
N THR A 266 -8.34 -7.34 20.93
CA THR A 266 -8.69 -6.30 21.90
C THR A 266 -7.44 -5.74 22.56
N ALA A 267 -7.53 -4.46 22.97
CA ALA A 267 -6.52 -3.82 23.82
C ALA A 267 -7.06 -3.76 25.25
N ASN A 268 -6.43 -4.48 26.18
CA ASN A 268 -6.83 -4.52 27.59
C ASN A 268 -5.81 -3.78 28.46
N ARG A 269 -6.22 -2.69 29.10
CA ARG A 269 -5.36 -1.93 30.02
C ARG A 269 -5.88 -1.96 31.45
N ILE A 270 -5.04 -2.40 32.38
CA ILE A 270 -5.33 -2.40 33.82
C ILE A 270 -4.39 -1.42 34.52
N GLY A 271 -4.95 -0.45 35.24
CA GLY A 271 -4.17 0.53 36.00
C GLY A 271 -3.48 -0.08 37.24
N GLU A 272 -4.20 -0.88 38.01
CA GLU A 272 -3.63 -1.62 39.15
C GLU A 272 -4.29 -3.00 39.28
N LEU A 273 -3.47 -4.04 39.39
CA LEU A 273 -3.89 -5.42 39.63
C LEU A 273 -3.36 -5.92 40.97
N ASN A 274 -4.24 -6.42 41.83
CA ASN A 274 -3.88 -7.05 43.10
C ASN A 274 -4.31 -8.52 43.07
N ALA A 275 -3.38 -9.44 42.82
CA ALA A 275 -3.61 -10.88 42.75
C ALA A 275 -2.98 -11.58 43.97
N LYS A 276 -3.77 -12.33 44.74
CA LYS A 276 -3.34 -13.01 45.99
C LYS A 276 -3.78 -14.47 46.01
N GLY A 277 -3.31 -15.26 46.98
CA GLY A 277 -3.73 -16.65 47.13
C GLY A 277 -3.32 -17.53 45.96
N SER A 278 -4.27 -18.29 45.43
CA SER A 278 -4.16 -19.16 44.25
C SER A 278 -4.84 -18.58 43.00
N SER A 279 -5.03 -17.26 42.96
CA SER A 279 -5.73 -16.60 41.85
C SER A 279 -4.99 -16.73 40.51
N LYS A 280 -5.74 -16.90 39.43
CA LYS A 280 -5.23 -16.86 38.05
C LYS A 280 -5.89 -15.70 37.32
N VAL A 281 -5.08 -14.79 36.78
CA VAL A 281 -5.54 -13.61 36.04
C VAL A 281 -4.94 -13.62 34.64
N HIS A 282 -5.77 -13.49 33.62
CA HIS A 282 -5.35 -13.34 32.24
C HIS A 282 -5.87 -12.02 31.69
N VAL A 283 -4.97 -11.22 31.13
CA VAL A 283 -5.25 -9.91 30.52
C VAL A 283 -4.88 -10.00 29.04
N GLY A 284 -5.89 -10.28 28.23
CA GLY A 284 -5.76 -10.48 26.80
C GLY A 284 -6.89 -11.36 26.27
N ASP A 285 -6.96 -11.49 24.96
CA ASP A 285 -7.91 -12.39 24.33
C ASP A 285 -7.45 -13.84 24.53
N ASN A 286 -8.38 -14.73 24.87
CA ASN A 286 -8.13 -16.16 24.91
C ASN A 286 -8.87 -16.84 23.75
N PHE A 287 -8.14 -17.31 22.75
CA PHE A 287 -8.68 -18.04 21.60
C PHE A 287 -8.54 -19.57 21.76
N LEU A 288 -8.06 -20.03 22.91
CA LEU A 288 -7.98 -21.44 23.29
C LEU A 288 -9.07 -21.79 24.32
N GLU A 289 -9.63 -22.97 24.19
CA GLU A 289 -9.99 -23.72 25.38
C GLU A 289 -8.70 -24.27 25.99
N THR A 290 -8.18 -23.58 27.02
CA THR A 290 -7.77 -24.21 28.29
C THR A 290 -6.29 -24.38 28.72
N GLN A 291 -5.23 -23.86 28.08
CA GLN A 291 -3.85 -24.12 28.60
C GLN A 291 -3.46 -23.32 29.87
N PHE A 292 -3.69 -22.01 29.93
CA PHE A 292 -3.45 -21.25 31.18
C PHE A 292 -4.39 -21.66 32.33
N TRP A 293 -5.63 -22.01 31.99
CA TRP A 293 -6.66 -22.33 32.97
C TRP A 293 -6.55 -23.76 33.51
N ASN A 294 -6.03 -24.72 32.74
CA ASN A 294 -5.95 -26.14 33.15
C ASN A 294 -4.69 -26.55 33.93
N ASN A 295 -3.68 -25.67 34.08
CA ASN A 295 -2.46 -25.94 34.86
C ASN A 295 -2.28 -24.99 36.06
#